data_AF-A0A963GWZ3-F1
#
_entry.id   AF-A0A963GWZ3-F1
#
_cell.length_a   1.000
_cell.length_b   1.000
_cell.length_c   1.000
_cell.angle_alpha   90.00
_cell.angle_beta   90.00
_cell.angle_gamma   90.00
#
_symmetry.space_group_name_H-M   'P 1'
#
loop_
_entity.id
_entity.type
_entity.pdbx_description
1 polymer ?
#
loop_
_entity_poly.entity_id
_entity_poly.type
_entity_poly.pdbx_seq_one_letter_code
_entity_poly.pdbx_strand_id
1 'polypeptide(L)'
;MFLSNLTELTMSQGYRQFFKVVPALSDELRAENFRIRHEVYCRDLAYEPLRPEGLEADEYDLQSLHCLVQSVSTGLFVGCARLVLIDPEAGQQSLPFEISCAATLDRSIIDPMALDRSRIAEISRLAVIGSYRRRQGERDKPISISEEDFGTPARPRQPYLALAV
;
A
#
# COMPACT_ATOMS: atom_id res chain seq x y z
N MET A 1 18.42 38.12 -3.86
CA MET A 1 18.60 36.67 -4.13
C MET A 1 18.18 35.91 -2.89
N PHE A 2 16.92 35.52 -2.80
CA PHE A 2 16.37 34.68 -1.73
C PHE A 2 15.84 33.41 -2.40
N LEU A 3 16.26 32.24 -1.92
CA LEU A 3 16.00 30.93 -2.55
C LEU A 3 14.57 30.46 -2.22
N SER A 4 13.68 30.62 -3.19
CA SER A 4 12.26 30.23 -3.19
C SER A 4 11.97 28.88 -3.85
N ASN A 5 12.97 27.98 -4.00
CA ASN A 5 12.88 26.84 -4.94
C ASN A 5 12.78 25.43 -4.31
N LEU A 6 12.57 25.28 -3.00
CA LEU A 6 12.41 23.95 -2.38
C LEU A 6 11.05 23.70 -1.71
N THR A 7 10.17 24.69 -1.70
CA THR A 7 8.82 24.62 -1.11
C THR A 7 7.70 24.40 -2.12
N GLU A 8 8.00 24.31 -3.43
CA GLU A 8 6.99 24.30 -4.51
C GLU A 8 6.88 22.98 -5.30
N LEU A 9 7.49 21.89 -4.84
CA LEU A 9 7.14 20.59 -5.42
C LEU A 9 5.84 20.13 -4.76
N THR A 10 4.78 19.98 -5.56
CA THR A 10 3.57 19.32 -5.08
C THR A 10 3.95 17.94 -4.56
N MET A 11 3.26 17.42 -3.54
CA MET A 11 3.58 16.10 -2.95
C MET A 11 3.72 15.00 -4.02
N SER A 12 2.91 15.07 -5.08
CA SER A 12 2.98 14.16 -6.23
C SER A 12 4.25 14.31 -7.07
N GLN A 13 4.77 15.53 -7.24
CA GLN A 13 6.04 15.76 -7.93
C GLN A 13 7.23 15.28 -7.09
N GLY A 14 7.22 15.54 -5.78
CA GLY A 14 8.24 15.02 -4.86
C GLY A 14 8.28 13.49 -4.82
N TYR A 15 7.11 12.84 -4.80
CA TYR A 15 7.01 11.38 -4.87
C TYR A 15 7.63 10.83 -6.16
N ARG A 16 7.29 11.41 -7.33
CA ARG A 16 7.76 10.96 -8.64
C ARG A 16 9.27 11.06 -8.83
N GLN A 17 9.95 11.91 -8.07
CA GLN A 17 11.41 12.00 -8.10
C GLN A 17 12.08 10.74 -7.54
N PHE A 18 11.45 10.09 -6.56
CA PHE A 18 12.02 8.95 -5.84
C PHE A 18 11.35 7.62 -6.16
N PHE A 19 10.06 7.67 -6.52
CA PHE A 19 9.22 6.49 -6.67
C PHE A 19 8.33 6.57 -7.91
N LYS A 20 8.11 5.42 -8.52
CA LYS A 20 7.19 5.24 -9.63
C LYS A 20 6.12 4.21 -9.24
N VAL A 21 4.85 4.56 -9.43
CA VAL A 21 3.76 3.58 -9.34
C VAL A 21 3.71 2.79 -10.64
N VAL A 22 3.72 1.46 -10.54
CA VAL A 22 3.74 0.53 -11.66
C VAL A 22 2.51 -0.38 -11.55
N PRO A 23 1.54 -0.28 -12.48
CA PRO A 23 0.44 -1.24 -12.57
C PRO A 23 0.99 -2.65 -12.85
N ALA A 24 0.59 -3.63 -12.05
CA ALA A 24 1.01 -5.02 -12.21
C ALA A 24 0.06 -5.76 -13.17
N LEU A 25 0.24 -5.50 -14.46
CA LEU A 25 -0.64 -6.03 -15.53
C LEU A 25 -0.17 -7.36 -16.13
N SER A 26 1.07 -7.77 -15.87
CA SER A 26 1.61 -9.07 -16.27
C SER A 26 1.73 -10.01 -15.07
N ASP A 27 1.81 -11.31 -15.32
CA ASP A 27 1.91 -12.31 -14.26
C ASP A 27 3.23 -12.19 -13.49
N GLU A 28 4.31 -11.74 -14.14
CA GLU A 28 5.58 -11.47 -13.48
C GLU A 28 5.48 -10.32 -12.47
N LEU A 29 4.76 -9.25 -12.84
CA LEU A 29 4.53 -8.11 -11.96
C LEU A 29 3.54 -8.45 -10.82
N ARG A 30 2.52 -9.27 -11.10
CA ARG A 30 1.62 -9.79 -10.04
C ARG A 30 2.38 -10.66 -9.05
N ALA A 31 3.26 -11.54 -9.55
CA ALA A 31 4.09 -12.35 -8.69
C ALA A 31 4.99 -11.49 -7.79
N GLU A 32 5.50 -10.35 -8.27
CA GLU A 32 6.26 -9.42 -7.43
C GLU A 32 5.40 -8.77 -6.33
N ASN A 33 4.15 -8.43 -6.63
CA ASN A 33 3.21 -7.92 -5.63
C ASN A 33 3.01 -8.96 -4.51
N PHE A 34 2.80 -10.23 -4.87
CA PHE A 34 2.66 -11.33 -3.92
C PHE A 34 3.94 -11.60 -3.11
N ARG A 35 5.13 -11.43 -3.70
CA ARG A 35 6.41 -11.53 -2.98
C ARG A 35 6.56 -10.43 -1.93
N ILE A 36 6.28 -9.17 -2.29
CA ILE A 36 6.35 -8.04 -1.35
C ILE A 36 5.36 -8.25 -0.21
N ARG A 37 4.14 -8.71 -0.52
CA ARG A 37 3.15 -9.05 0.50
C ARG A 37 3.63 -10.15 1.42
N HIS A 38 4.24 -11.22 0.91
CA HIS A 38 4.80 -12.29 1.75
C HIS A 38 5.91 -11.78 2.68
N GLU A 39 6.83 -10.97 2.16
CA GLU A 39 7.89 -10.36 2.95
C GLU A 39 7.33 -9.51 4.10
N VAL A 40 6.24 -8.77 3.85
CA VAL A 40 5.66 -7.87 4.85
C VAL A 40 4.68 -8.59 5.78
N TYR A 41 3.61 -9.18 5.25
CA TYR A 41 2.52 -9.76 6.03
C TYR A 41 2.88 -11.11 6.66
N CYS A 42 3.69 -11.94 5.99
CA CYS A 42 4.07 -13.25 6.52
C CYS A 42 5.36 -13.21 7.34
N ARG A 43 6.42 -12.57 6.83
CA ARG A 43 7.75 -12.57 7.48
C ARG A 43 7.92 -11.45 8.51
N ASP A 44 7.67 -10.20 8.12
CA ASP A 44 7.91 -9.05 9.01
C ASP A 44 6.83 -8.92 10.11
N LEU A 45 5.55 -9.02 9.75
CA LEU A 45 4.42 -8.76 10.65
C LEU A 45 3.82 -10.02 11.28
N ALA A 46 4.06 -11.19 10.67
CA ALA A 46 3.47 -12.48 11.06
C ALA A 46 1.92 -12.43 11.18
N TYR A 47 1.27 -11.63 10.35
CA TYR A 47 -0.20 -11.56 10.25
C TYR A 47 -0.76 -12.74 9.44
N GLU A 48 0.02 -13.23 8.48
CA GLU A 48 -0.32 -14.35 7.61
C GLU A 48 0.70 -15.49 7.77
N PRO A 49 0.34 -16.76 7.51
CA PRO A 49 1.26 -17.87 7.61
C PRO A 49 2.37 -17.80 6.55
N LEU A 50 3.57 -18.26 6.91
CA LEU A 50 4.67 -18.42 5.97
C LEU A 50 4.34 -19.48 4.91
N ARG A 51 4.48 -19.09 3.64
CA ARG A 51 4.30 -20.00 2.50
C ARG A 51 5.64 -20.39 1.85
N PRO A 52 5.89 -21.67 1.54
CA PRO A 52 7.16 -22.15 0.96
C PRO A 52 7.56 -21.47 -0.36
N GLU A 53 6.57 -21.15 -1.19
CA GLU A 53 6.72 -20.49 -2.48
C GLU A 53 7.10 -19.00 -2.39
N GLY A 54 7.02 -18.42 -1.19
CA GLY A 54 7.37 -17.01 -0.97
C GLY A 54 6.36 -16.01 -1.54
N LEU A 55 5.12 -16.45 -1.78
CA LEU A 55 4.04 -15.63 -2.34
C LEU A 55 2.89 -15.58 -1.34
N GLU A 56 2.37 -14.39 -1.04
CA GLU A 56 1.13 -14.22 -0.28
C GLU A 56 0.01 -13.85 -1.24
N ALA A 57 -1.03 -14.69 -1.27
CA ALA A 57 -2.21 -14.50 -2.09
C ALA A 57 -3.47 -15.06 -1.41
N ASP A 58 -4.62 -14.47 -1.65
CA ASP A 58 -5.93 -14.91 -1.15
C ASP A 58 -6.98 -14.90 -2.27
N GLU A 59 -8.22 -15.26 -1.93
CA GLU A 59 -9.33 -15.39 -2.89
C GLU A 59 -9.71 -14.09 -3.61
N TYR A 60 -9.41 -12.93 -3.01
CA TYR A 60 -9.76 -11.62 -3.57
C TYR A 60 -8.79 -11.17 -4.66
N ASP A 61 -7.63 -11.81 -4.79
CA ASP A 61 -6.63 -11.44 -5.79
C ASP A 61 -7.11 -11.67 -7.22
N LEU A 62 -8.05 -12.59 -7.44
CA LEU A 62 -8.62 -12.87 -8.76
C LEU A 62 -9.42 -11.69 -9.34
N GLN A 63 -10.07 -10.91 -8.49
CA GLN A 63 -10.89 -9.75 -8.88
C GLN A 63 -10.21 -8.41 -8.56
N SER A 64 -8.90 -8.44 -8.34
CA SER A 64 -8.15 -7.27 -7.90
C SER A 64 -7.26 -6.69 -9.00
N LEU A 65 -7.12 -5.37 -8.96
CA LEU A 65 -6.01 -4.68 -9.59
C LEU A 65 -4.85 -4.57 -8.60
N HIS A 66 -3.64 -4.76 -9.10
CA HIS A 66 -2.42 -4.72 -8.31
C HIS A 66 -1.53 -3.58 -8.78
N CYS A 67 -0.90 -2.89 -7.84
CA CYS A 67 0.12 -1.92 -8.15
C CYS A 67 1.37 -2.16 -7.30
N LEU A 68 2.49 -1.77 -7.87
CA LEU A 68 3.81 -1.80 -7.26
C LEU A 68 4.32 -0.37 -7.12
N VAL A 69 5.19 -0.17 -6.15
CA VAL A 69 6.01 1.03 -6.01
C VAL A 69 7.44 0.64 -6.34
N GLN A 70 8.02 1.28 -7.36
CA GLN A 70 9.39 1.09 -7.79
C GLN A 70 10.25 2.27 -7.35
N SER A 71 11.41 2.01 -6.75
CA SER A 71 12.41 3.04 -6.49
C SER A 71 13.09 3.46 -7.79
N VAL A 72 13.12 4.78 -8.06
CA VAL A 72 13.75 5.34 -9.26
C VAL A 72 15.27 5.15 -9.23
N SER A 73 15.89 5.22 -8.05
CA SER A 73 17.36 5.14 -7.93
C SER A 73 17.91 3.73 -8.08
N THR A 74 17.17 2.72 -7.63
CA THR A 74 17.62 1.32 -7.63
C THR A 74 16.91 0.45 -8.66
N GLY A 75 15.76 0.88 -9.17
CA GLY A 75 14.89 0.07 -10.04
C GLY A 75 14.18 -1.07 -9.30
N LEU A 76 14.36 -1.21 -7.99
CA LEU A 76 13.74 -2.27 -7.20
C LEU A 76 12.28 -1.94 -6.89
N PHE A 77 11.44 -2.97 -6.80
CA PHE A 77 10.10 -2.84 -6.24
C PHE A 77 10.19 -2.86 -4.71
N VAL A 78 9.60 -1.85 -4.08
CA VAL A 78 9.80 -1.54 -2.66
C VAL A 78 8.49 -1.50 -1.88
N GLY A 79 7.37 -1.49 -2.58
CA GLY A 79 6.05 -1.53 -1.98
C GLY A 79 4.99 -1.95 -2.98
N CYS A 80 3.78 -2.12 -2.48
CA CYS A 80 2.65 -2.55 -3.27
C CYS A 80 1.32 -2.16 -2.61
N ALA A 81 0.25 -2.19 -3.40
CA ALA A 81 -1.12 -2.15 -2.91
C ALA A 81 -2.01 -3.01 -3.82
N ARG A 82 -3.22 -3.29 -3.33
CA ARG A 82 -4.27 -4.02 -4.02
C ARG A 82 -5.55 -3.19 -4.02
N LEU A 83 -6.24 -3.16 -5.15
CA LEU A 83 -7.60 -2.61 -5.28
C LEU A 83 -8.55 -3.75 -5.63
N VAL A 84 -9.36 -4.18 -4.67
CA VAL A 84 -10.39 -5.21 -4.85
C VAL A 84 -11.60 -4.56 -5.51
N LEU A 85 -11.95 -5.05 -6.70
CA LEU A 85 -13.12 -4.62 -7.44
C LEU A 85 -14.31 -5.51 -7.09
N ILE A 86 -15.51 -4.95 -7.18
CA ILE A 86 -16.76 -5.72 -7.14
C ILE A 86 -17.20 -5.94 -8.57
N ASP A 87 -17.47 -7.19 -8.94
CA ASP A 87 -18.14 -7.49 -10.20
C ASP A 87 -19.66 -7.25 -10.02
N PRO A 88 -20.25 -6.26 -10.72
CA PRO A 88 -21.68 -5.96 -10.59
C PRO A 88 -22.59 -7.10 -11.07
N GLU A 89 -22.09 -7.97 -11.95
CA GLU A 89 -22.84 -9.10 -12.51
C GLU A 89 -22.72 -10.35 -11.63
N ALA A 90 -21.68 -10.44 -10.80
CA ALA A 90 -21.41 -11.58 -9.92
C ALA A 90 -22.14 -11.48 -8.56
N GLY A 91 -23.43 -11.10 -8.56
CA GLY A 91 -24.24 -11.07 -7.35
C GLY A 91 -23.64 -10.27 -6.18
N GLN A 92 -24.08 -10.57 -4.96
CA GLN A 92 -23.64 -9.84 -3.76
C GLN A 92 -22.29 -10.37 -3.28
N GLN A 93 -21.19 -9.83 -3.81
CA GLN A 93 -19.84 -10.10 -3.30
C GLN A 93 -19.50 -9.17 -2.14
N SER A 94 -19.03 -9.77 -1.05
CA SER A 94 -18.52 -9.02 0.09
C SER A 94 -17.08 -8.58 -0.14
N LEU A 95 -16.76 -7.33 0.20
CA LEU A 95 -15.39 -6.84 0.27
C LEU A 95 -14.70 -7.38 1.54
N PRO A 96 -13.37 -7.58 1.54
CA PRO A 96 -12.64 -8.09 2.71
C PRO A 96 -12.95 -7.33 4.01
N PHE A 97 -13.04 -6.00 3.95
CA PHE A 97 -13.39 -5.14 5.08
C PHE A 97 -14.77 -5.48 5.69
N GLU A 98 -15.77 -5.81 4.87
CA GLU A 98 -17.12 -6.13 5.35
C GLU A 98 -17.14 -7.42 6.18
N ILE A 99 -16.21 -8.34 5.90
CA ILE A 99 -16.06 -9.60 6.64
C ILE A 99 -15.19 -9.37 7.87
N SER A 100 -13.98 -8.83 7.70
CA SER A 100 -13.03 -8.65 8.80
C SER A 100 -13.54 -7.71 9.88
N CYS A 101 -14.36 -6.72 9.52
CA CYS A 101 -14.93 -5.75 10.45
C CYS A 101 -16.43 -5.98 10.73
N ALA A 102 -17.00 -7.13 10.35
CA ALA A 102 -18.45 -7.38 10.46
C ALA A 102 -19.05 -7.08 11.85
N ALA A 103 -18.28 -7.36 12.90
CA ALA A 103 -18.65 -7.18 14.31
C ALA A 103 -18.39 -5.77 14.87
N THR A 104 -17.52 -4.98 14.23
CA THR A 104 -17.10 -3.65 14.69
C THR A 104 -17.61 -2.51 13.81
N LEU A 105 -18.14 -2.84 12.63
CA LEU A 105 -18.68 -1.88 11.68
C LEU A 105 -19.96 -1.24 12.23
N ASP A 106 -19.90 0.06 12.45
CA ASP A 106 -21.08 0.87 12.77
C ASP A 106 -21.88 1.17 11.50
N ARG A 107 -22.90 0.33 11.27
CA ARG A 107 -23.80 0.42 10.11
C ARG A 107 -24.68 1.67 10.12
N SER A 108 -24.73 2.43 11.23
CA SER A 108 -25.42 3.72 11.26
C SER A 108 -24.65 4.83 10.55
N ILE A 109 -23.32 4.70 10.45
CA ILE A 109 -22.44 5.63 9.74
C ILE A 109 -22.36 5.25 8.26
N ILE A 110 -22.11 3.97 7.99
CA ILE A 110 -22.00 3.43 6.64
C ILE A 110 -22.50 2.00 6.63
N ASP A 111 -23.53 1.73 5.83
CA ASP A 111 -23.95 0.37 5.51
C ASP A 111 -23.49 0.05 4.08
N PRO A 112 -22.40 -0.72 3.92
CA PRO A 112 -21.88 -1.08 2.62
C PRO A 112 -22.89 -1.82 1.73
N MET A 113 -23.84 -2.56 2.32
CA MET A 113 -24.89 -3.25 1.57
C MET A 113 -25.93 -2.29 0.98
N ALA A 114 -26.06 -1.08 1.54
CA ALA A 114 -26.95 -0.04 1.06
C ALA A 114 -26.30 0.86 -0.02
N LEU A 115 -24.99 0.70 -0.27
CA LEU A 115 -24.27 1.45 -1.31
C LEU A 115 -24.44 0.82 -2.69
N ASP A 116 -24.39 1.66 -3.72
CA ASP A 116 -24.27 1.20 -5.11
C ASP A 116 -22.95 0.46 -5.28
N ARG A 117 -23.01 -0.87 -5.40
CA ARG A 117 -21.83 -1.74 -5.45
C ARG A 117 -20.94 -1.45 -6.66
N SER A 118 -21.50 -0.90 -7.74
CA SER A 118 -20.75 -0.51 -8.94
C SER A 118 -19.85 0.72 -8.74
N ARG A 119 -20.01 1.43 -7.61
CA ARG A 119 -19.30 2.69 -7.31
C ARG A 119 -18.31 2.58 -6.16
N ILE A 120 -18.12 1.38 -5.62
CA ILE A 120 -17.22 1.16 -4.49
C ILE A 120 -16.18 0.10 -4.84
N ALA A 121 -15.02 0.22 -4.20
CA ALA A 121 -13.92 -0.74 -4.26
C ALA A 121 -13.13 -0.63 -2.95
N GLU A 122 -12.32 -1.65 -2.65
CA GLU A 122 -11.48 -1.65 -1.44
C GLU A 122 -10.01 -1.56 -1.81
N ILE A 123 -9.29 -0.61 -1.23
CA ILE A 123 -7.82 -0.64 -1.22
C ILE A 123 -7.36 -1.44 0.00
N SER A 124 -6.61 -2.51 -0.24
CA SER A 124 -6.07 -3.40 0.80
C SER A 124 -4.62 -3.80 0.49
N ARG A 125 -4.02 -4.59 1.39
CA ARG A 125 -2.65 -5.13 1.26
C ARG A 125 -1.60 -4.07 0.93
N LEU A 126 -1.75 -2.87 1.50
CA LEU A 126 -0.74 -1.81 1.46
C LEU A 126 0.51 -2.33 2.17
N ALA A 127 1.63 -2.45 1.46
CA ALA A 127 2.86 -3.02 2.00
C ALA A 127 4.09 -2.30 1.45
N VAL A 128 5.09 -2.14 2.32
CA VAL A 128 6.39 -1.55 2.00
C VAL A 128 7.45 -2.41 2.68
N ILE A 129 8.46 -2.84 1.93
CA ILE A 129 9.52 -3.70 2.47
C ILE A 129 10.29 -2.98 3.59
N GLY A 130 10.78 -3.74 4.57
CA GLY A 130 11.39 -3.19 5.79
C GLY A 130 12.51 -2.18 5.54
N SER A 131 13.35 -2.38 4.51
CA SER A 131 14.45 -1.47 4.18
C SER A 131 14.00 -0.07 3.71
N TYR A 132 12.78 0.05 3.20
CA TYR A 132 12.17 1.32 2.77
C TYR A 132 11.11 1.84 3.75
N ARG A 133 10.69 1.01 4.70
CA ARG A 133 9.80 1.39 5.82
C ARG A 133 10.56 2.01 6.99
N ARG A 134 11.81 1.59 7.22
CA ARG A 134 12.52 1.78 8.50
C ARG A 134 13.47 3.00 8.51
N ARG A 135 13.40 3.79 9.59
CA ARG A 135 14.44 4.72 10.02
C ARG A 135 15.69 3.93 10.50
N GLN A 136 16.90 4.49 10.38
CA GLN A 136 18.05 3.98 11.16
C GLN A 136 17.75 4.19 12.66
N GLY A 137 17.38 3.14 13.39
CA GLY A 137 17.20 3.18 14.86
C GLY A 137 15.86 2.67 15.40
N GLU A 138 14.85 2.42 14.55
CA GLU A 138 13.49 2.02 14.98
C GLU A 138 13.12 0.65 14.43
N ARG A 139 13.78 -0.39 14.95
CA ARG A 139 13.58 -1.77 14.46
C ARG A 139 12.28 -2.41 14.95
N ASP A 140 11.73 -1.99 16.10
CA ASP A 140 10.70 -2.74 16.84
C ASP A 140 9.45 -1.92 17.25
N LYS A 141 9.11 -0.82 16.56
CA LYS A 141 7.92 0.00 16.91
C LYS A 141 6.94 0.16 15.75
N PRO A 142 5.61 0.09 15.99
CA PRO A 142 4.60 0.44 15.00
C PRO A 142 4.69 1.92 14.60
N ILE A 143 4.31 2.24 13.37
CA ILE A 143 4.48 3.56 12.74
C ILE A 143 3.86 4.66 13.62
N SER A 144 4.65 5.68 13.96
CA SER A 144 4.19 6.93 14.57
C SER A 144 4.68 8.09 13.69
N ILE A 145 3.76 8.98 13.29
CA ILE A 145 4.05 10.14 12.44
C ILE A 145 4.29 11.35 13.36
N SER A 146 5.47 11.98 13.29
CA SER A 146 5.81 13.23 13.97
C SER A 146 6.35 14.27 12.99
N GLU A 147 6.38 15.56 13.38
CA GLU A 147 6.93 16.64 12.53
C GLU A 147 8.41 16.43 12.14
N GLU A 148 9.15 15.62 12.91
CA GLU A 148 10.55 15.28 12.65
C GLU A 148 10.72 14.31 11.45
N ASP A 149 9.62 13.76 10.93
CA ASP A 149 9.57 12.79 9.83
C ASP A 149 9.72 13.39 8.44
N PHE A 150 9.56 14.71 8.31
CA PHE A 150 9.71 15.41 7.03
C PHE A 150 11.19 15.74 6.71
N GLY A 151 12.09 15.51 7.66
CA GLY A 151 13.53 15.75 7.53
C GLY A 151 13.92 17.22 7.43
N THR A 152 15.14 17.46 6.96
CA THR A 152 15.71 18.81 6.80
C THR A 152 16.09 19.06 5.34
N PRO A 153 16.29 20.32 4.89
CA PRO A 153 16.65 20.62 3.50
C PRO A 153 17.94 19.92 3.01
N ALA A 154 18.88 19.65 3.93
CA ALA A 154 20.14 18.97 3.63
C ALA A 154 20.04 17.43 3.73
N ARG A 155 19.02 16.92 4.42
CA ARG A 155 18.73 15.50 4.59
C ARG A 155 17.21 15.31 4.64
N PRO A 156 16.52 15.38 3.50
CA PRO A 156 15.09 15.08 3.45
C PRO A 156 14.92 13.64 3.91
N ARG A 157 14.23 13.45 5.03
CA ARG A 157 13.86 12.14 5.58
C ARG A 157 12.50 11.85 4.97
N GLN A 158 12.36 10.69 4.34
CA GLN A 158 11.31 10.46 3.36
C GLN A 158 10.05 9.90 4.02
N PRO A 159 8.95 10.66 4.17
CA PRO A 159 7.66 10.09 4.49
C PRO A 159 6.89 9.74 3.21
N TYR A 160 7.47 9.93 2.02
CA TYR A 160 6.76 9.84 0.73
C TYR A 160 6.10 8.48 0.47
N LEU A 161 6.64 7.39 1.02
CA LEU A 161 6.04 6.05 0.92
C LEU A 161 4.78 5.89 1.78
N ALA A 162 4.69 6.61 2.91
CA ALA A 162 3.51 6.63 3.78
C ALA A 162 2.47 7.66 3.35
N LEU A 163 2.84 8.60 2.47
CA LEU A 163 2.00 9.71 2.00
C LEU A 163 1.34 9.45 0.64
N ALA A 164 1.49 8.25 0.07
CA ALA A 164 0.78 7.82 -1.12
C ALA A 164 -0.61 7.30 -0.75
N VAL A 165 -1.46 8.19 -0.21
CA VAL A 165 -2.90 7.98 -0.02
C VAL A 165 -3.62 9.23 -0.50
#